data_AF-A0A4Q2XSF5-F1
#
_entry.id   AF-A0A4Q2XSF5-F1
#
_cell.length_a   1.000
_cell.length_b   1.000
_cell.length_c   1.000
_cell.angle_alpha   90.00
_cell.angle_beta   90.00
_cell.angle_gamma   90.00
#
_symmetry.space_group_name_H-M   'P 1'
#
loop_
_entity.id
_entity.type
_entity.pdbx_description
1 polymer ?
#
loop_
_entity_poly.entity_id
_entity_poly.type
_entity_poly.pdbx_seq_one_letter_code
_entity_poly.pdbx_strand_id
1 'polypeptide(L)'
;MAPEGMDVHDFVGKSADVLGAFLAARNLEERLPLLESGTPPEELGKSVLAGPLQATGSFESLEVRFDKVMGTNEVLFKCGFRRGEGTPDSSLILMRTRGNQRPKVVVDPFLDTYGGRFAAFAASPREGVEKFRIVATIFEFCSDEMIPAHDLKYTMKLSGAPGSPDLAKAYFGRSSPLREKLEKLGVRYGQGVGATVSLRWNTEGKPHIEVVDVVSLDWSE
;
A
#
# COMPACT_ATOMS: atom_id res chain seq x y z
N MET A 1 -1.36 11.54 19.95
CA MET A 1 -0.39 12.24 20.82
C MET A 1 0.87 11.41 20.89
N ALA A 2 2.04 12.01 20.70
CA ALA A 2 3.33 11.31 20.79
C ALA A 2 3.50 10.64 22.18
N PRO A 3 4.29 9.55 22.27
CA PRO A 3 4.77 9.01 23.53
C PRO A 3 5.53 10.08 24.34
N GLU A 4 5.48 9.97 25.67
CA GLU A 4 6.17 10.90 26.56
C GLU A 4 7.70 10.84 26.31
N GLY A 5 8.33 12.01 26.13
CA GLY A 5 9.76 12.12 25.80
C GLY A 5 10.12 11.87 24.32
N MET A 6 9.15 11.59 23.45
CA MET A 6 9.41 11.44 22.00
C MET A 6 9.27 12.77 21.27
N ASP A 7 10.37 13.22 20.65
CA ASP A 7 10.35 14.29 19.66
C ASP A 7 9.97 13.73 18.29
N VAL A 8 8.85 14.22 17.74
CA VAL A 8 8.33 13.80 16.44
C VAL A 8 9.33 14.10 15.31
N HIS A 9 10.04 15.23 15.38
CA HIS A 9 11.02 15.61 14.37
C HIS A 9 12.23 14.67 14.39
N ASP A 10 12.71 14.32 15.57
CA ASP A 10 13.79 13.33 15.75
C ASP A 10 13.36 11.93 15.25
N PHE A 11 12.13 11.50 15.56
CA PHE A 11 11.61 10.21 15.06
C PHE A 11 11.50 10.17 13.53
N VAL A 12 10.96 11.22 12.92
CA VAL A 12 10.88 11.34 11.45
C VAL A 12 12.29 11.37 10.85
N GLY A 13 13.23 12.12 11.44
CA GLY A 13 14.63 12.17 11.00
C GLY A 13 15.32 10.81 11.03
N LYS A 14 15.23 10.09 12.15
CA LYS A 14 15.78 8.72 12.27
C LYS A 14 15.15 7.75 11.27
N SER A 15 13.85 7.89 11.01
CA SER A 15 13.15 7.07 10.03
C SER A 15 13.59 7.40 8.60
N ALA A 16 13.82 8.68 8.30
CA ALA A 16 14.36 9.15 7.02
C ALA A 16 15.78 8.61 6.76
N ASP A 17 16.64 8.56 7.78
CA ASP A 17 17.99 8.00 7.65
C ASP A 17 17.97 6.51 7.27
N VAL A 18 17.14 5.72 7.95
CA VAL A 18 16.98 4.28 7.64
C VAL A 18 16.37 4.10 6.25
N LEU A 19 15.36 4.89 5.90
CA LEU A 19 14.75 4.86 4.57
C LEU A 19 15.77 5.19 3.48
N GLY A 20 16.60 6.22 3.69
CA GLY A 20 17.69 6.57 2.79
C GLY A 20 18.66 5.42 2.57
N ALA A 21 19.08 4.75 3.64
CA ALA A 21 19.93 3.56 3.56
C ALA A 21 19.25 2.40 2.79
N PHE A 22 17.96 2.16 3.03
CA PHE A 22 17.20 1.11 2.35
C PHE A 22 17.05 1.37 0.85
N LEU A 23 16.79 2.62 0.46
CA LEU A 23 16.69 3.03 -0.94
C LEU A 23 18.05 2.97 -1.65
N ALA A 24 19.14 3.30 -0.95
CA ALA A 24 20.50 3.28 -1.48
C ALA A 24 21.13 1.88 -1.58
N ALA A 25 20.61 0.89 -0.83
CA ALA A 25 21.08 -0.48 -0.86
C ALA A 25 21.04 -1.08 -2.27
N ARG A 26 21.97 -1.98 -2.58
CA ARG A 26 22.15 -2.55 -3.94
C ARG A 26 21.63 -3.96 -4.08
N ASN A 27 21.39 -4.64 -2.96
CA ASN A 27 21.00 -6.04 -2.91
C ASN A 27 20.11 -6.30 -1.68
N LEU A 28 19.60 -7.53 -1.58
CA LEU A 28 18.73 -7.92 -0.47
C LEU A 28 19.48 -7.99 0.86
N GLU A 29 20.73 -8.47 0.88
CA GLU A 29 21.52 -8.63 2.10
C GLU A 29 21.69 -7.30 2.86
N GLU A 30 21.98 -6.22 2.14
CA GLU A 30 22.05 -4.87 2.67
C GLU A 30 20.70 -4.36 3.21
N ARG A 31 19.57 -4.86 2.67
CA ARG A 31 18.22 -4.43 3.06
C ARG A 31 17.66 -5.20 4.25
N LEU A 32 18.02 -6.47 4.43
CA LEU A 32 17.52 -7.32 5.51
C LEU A 32 17.59 -6.68 6.91
N PRO A 33 18.70 -6.02 7.33
CA PRO A 33 18.75 -5.39 8.65
C PRO A 33 17.84 -4.15 8.77
N LEU A 34 17.42 -3.56 7.65
CA LEU A 34 16.65 -2.30 7.59
C LEU A 34 15.13 -2.54 7.49
N LEU A 35 14.68 -3.77 7.29
CA LEU A 35 13.28 -4.09 7.02
C LEU A 35 12.64 -5.03 8.06
N GLU A 36 11.31 -5.04 8.07
CA GLU A 36 10.48 -6.11 8.58
C GLU A 36 9.48 -6.54 7.49
N SER A 37 9.18 -7.84 7.43
CA SER A 37 8.31 -8.41 6.40
C SER A 37 7.64 -9.69 6.90
N GLY A 38 6.40 -9.92 6.48
CA GLY A 38 5.76 -11.23 6.55
C GLY A 38 6.07 -12.15 5.36
N THR A 39 6.74 -11.63 4.33
CA THR A 39 7.10 -12.38 3.12
C THR A 39 8.21 -13.40 3.39
N PRO A 40 8.10 -14.65 2.90
CA PRO A 40 9.16 -15.65 3.01
C PRO A 40 10.50 -15.21 2.41
N PRO A 41 11.66 -15.56 3.00
CA PRO A 41 12.97 -15.12 2.50
C PRO A 41 13.24 -15.46 1.03
N GLU A 42 12.77 -16.60 0.55
CA GLU A 42 12.91 -17.02 -0.84
C GLU A 42 12.17 -16.11 -1.82
N GLU A 43 11.01 -15.57 -1.42
CA GLU A 43 10.24 -14.63 -2.22
C GLU A 43 10.87 -13.24 -2.20
N LEU A 44 11.42 -12.82 -1.05
CA LEU A 44 12.20 -11.58 -0.97
C LEU A 44 13.37 -11.62 -1.95
N GLY A 45 14.06 -12.75 -2.07
CA GLY A 45 15.16 -12.97 -3.02
C GLY A 45 14.77 -12.89 -4.49
N LYS A 46 13.50 -13.11 -4.82
CA LYS A 46 12.94 -13.01 -6.19
C LYS A 46 12.30 -11.65 -6.47
N SER A 47 12.20 -10.79 -5.46
CA SER A 47 11.53 -9.50 -5.55
C SER A 47 12.46 -8.38 -6.05
N VAL A 48 11.88 -7.19 -6.25
CA VAL A 48 12.63 -5.96 -6.56
C VAL A 48 13.71 -5.59 -5.53
N LEU A 49 13.65 -6.15 -4.31
CA LEU A 49 14.63 -5.89 -3.26
C LEU A 49 15.99 -6.54 -3.51
N ALA A 50 16.05 -7.55 -4.40
CA ALA A 50 17.29 -8.25 -4.73
C ALA A 50 18.26 -7.41 -5.57
N GLY A 51 17.82 -6.28 -6.12
CA GLY A 51 18.64 -5.37 -6.91
C GLY A 51 18.51 -3.90 -6.50
N PRO A 52 19.18 -2.98 -7.22
CA PRO A 52 19.07 -1.55 -6.95
C PRO A 52 17.67 -1.01 -7.25
N LEU A 53 17.14 -0.18 -6.36
CA LEU A 53 15.88 0.53 -6.56
C LEU A 53 16.13 1.82 -7.37
N GLN A 54 15.21 2.16 -8.27
CA GLN A 54 15.30 3.36 -9.12
C GLN A 54 14.71 4.59 -8.41
N ALA A 55 15.10 4.83 -7.16
CA ALA A 55 14.59 5.95 -6.36
C ALA A 55 15.07 7.31 -6.93
N THR A 56 14.22 8.33 -6.89
CA THR A 56 14.60 9.69 -7.35
C THR A 56 15.45 10.47 -6.34
N GLY A 57 15.65 9.91 -5.13
CA GLY A 57 16.39 10.55 -4.04
C GLY A 57 15.56 11.55 -3.22
N SER A 58 14.29 11.77 -3.56
CA SER A 58 13.37 12.62 -2.81
C SER A 58 12.27 11.79 -2.17
N PHE A 59 12.03 12.00 -0.88
CA PHE A 59 10.87 11.47 -0.18
C PHE A 59 10.34 12.50 0.84
N GLU A 60 9.03 12.49 1.06
CA GLU A 60 8.35 13.37 2.01
C GLU A 60 7.56 12.56 3.02
N SER A 61 7.56 12.97 4.29
CA SER A 61 6.70 12.37 5.32
C SER A 61 5.28 12.88 5.16
N LEU A 62 4.31 11.99 5.00
CA LEU A 62 2.90 12.34 4.86
C LEU A 62 2.15 12.29 6.20
N GLU A 63 2.44 11.27 7.00
CA GLU A 63 1.68 10.97 8.20
C GLU A 63 2.57 10.34 9.26
N VAL A 64 2.31 10.68 10.52
CA VAL A 64 2.94 10.06 11.68
C VAL A 64 1.86 9.54 12.61
N ARG A 65 1.94 8.26 12.97
CA ARG A 65 0.99 7.58 13.87
C ARG A 65 1.68 7.03 15.10
N PHE A 66 0.98 7.08 16.21
CA PHE A 66 1.46 6.59 17.50
C PHE A 66 0.39 5.70 18.11
N ASP A 67 0.69 4.41 18.24
CA ASP A 67 -0.15 3.46 18.95
C ASP A 67 0.52 3.10 20.27
N LYS A 68 0.00 3.69 21.35
CA LYS A 68 0.49 3.46 22.72
C LYS A 68 0.13 2.07 23.24
N VAL A 69 -0.95 1.46 22.75
CA VAL A 69 -1.41 0.14 23.20
C VAL A 69 -0.51 -0.94 22.61
N MET A 70 -0.21 -0.84 21.32
CA MET A 70 0.68 -1.77 20.63
C MET A 70 2.16 -1.43 20.78
N GLY A 71 2.47 -0.25 21.35
CA GLY A 71 3.84 0.24 21.48
C GLY A 71 4.52 0.45 20.12
N THR A 72 3.75 0.87 19.12
CA THR A 72 4.24 1.09 17.75
C THR A 72 4.18 2.56 17.37
N ASN A 73 5.21 3.02 16.68
CA ASN A 73 5.27 4.35 16.09
C ASN A 73 5.52 4.18 14.60
N GLU A 74 4.77 4.89 13.78
CA GLU A 74 4.79 4.72 12.33
C GLU A 74 4.96 6.07 11.63
N VAL A 75 5.72 6.07 10.54
CA VAL A 75 5.81 7.19 9.60
C VAL A 75 5.56 6.68 8.19
N LEU A 76 4.64 7.33 7.49
CA LEU A 76 4.38 7.05 6.09
C LEU A 76 5.13 8.04 5.22
N PHE A 77 6.03 7.55 4.38
CA PHE A 77 6.76 8.36 3.42
C PHE A 77 6.23 8.15 2.01
N LYS A 78 6.10 9.23 1.24
CA LYS A 78 5.91 9.15 -0.21
C LYS A 78 7.25 9.27 -0.89
N CYS A 79 7.60 8.26 -1.69
CA CYS A 79 8.88 8.16 -2.36
C CYS A 79 8.68 8.15 -3.88
N GLY A 80 9.52 8.90 -4.60
CA GLY A 80 9.53 8.90 -6.07
C GLY A 80 10.42 7.79 -6.63
N PHE A 81 9.97 7.17 -7.72
CA PHE A 81 10.70 6.13 -8.44
C PHE A 81 10.65 6.37 -9.95
N ARG A 82 11.78 6.19 -10.63
CA ARG A 82 11.83 6.22 -12.10
C ARG A 82 11.45 4.85 -12.66
N ARG A 83 10.43 4.83 -13.52
CA ARG A 83 10.05 3.67 -14.32
C ARG A 83 10.17 4.05 -15.80
N GLY A 84 11.27 3.62 -16.44
CA GLY A 84 11.55 3.96 -17.85
C GLY A 84 11.78 5.46 -18.07
N GLU A 85 11.44 5.95 -19.25
CA GLU A 85 11.62 7.37 -19.66
C GLU A 85 10.45 8.30 -19.24
N GLY A 86 9.45 7.76 -18.54
CA GLY A 86 8.26 8.52 -18.12
C GLY A 86 8.45 9.41 -16.89
N THR A 87 7.38 10.09 -16.50
CA THR A 87 7.32 10.82 -15.23
C THR A 87 7.55 9.86 -14.05
N PRO A 88 8.33 10.25 -13.03
CA PRO A 88 8.49 9.43 -11.84
C PRO A 88 7.14 9.06 -11.22
N ASP A 89 6.97 7.78 -10.91
CA ASP A 89 5.81 7.27 -10.19
C ASP A 89 6.09 7.37 -8.69
N SER A 90 5.03 7.48 -7.87
CA SER A 90 5.19 7.52 -6.43
C SER A 90 4.71 6.21 -5.80
N SER A 91 5.42 5.77 -4.76
CA SER A 91 4.97 4.69 -3.90
C SER A 91 5.13 5.09 -2.46
N LEU A 92 4.20 4.65 -1.63
CA LEU A 92 4.30 4.86 -0.20
C LEU A 92 5.21 3.80 0.43
N ILE A 93 5.99 4.22 1.42
CA ILE A 93 6.81 3.35 2.25
C ILE A 93 6.45 3.61 3.71
N LEU A 94 6.09 2.55 4.42
CA LEU A 94 5.79 2.60 5.84
C LEU A 94 7.05 2.29 6.65
N MET A 95 7.41 3.20 7.55
CA MET A 95 8.43 3.00 8.57
C MET A 95 7.74 2.69 9.89
N ARG A 96 8.25 1.69 10.62
CA ARG A 96 7.71 1.30 11.93
C ARG A 96 8.82 1.12 12.95
N THR A 97 8.56 1.57 14.16
CA THR A 97 9.31 1.23 15.37
C THR A 97 8.43 0.45 16.33
N ARG A 98 8.99 -0.60 16.94
CA ARG A 98 8.36 -1.36 18.04
C ARG A 98 9.14 -1.10 19.34
N GLY A 99 8.49 -0.50 20.34
CA GLY A 99 9.13 -0.10 21.59
C GLY A 99 10.35 0.80 21.34
N ASN A 100 11.51 0.41 21.87
CA ASN A 100 12.77 1.16 21.76
C ASN A 100 13.68 0.68 20.62
N GLN A 101 13.17 -0.14 19.69
CA GLN A 101 13.97 -0.63 18.57
C GLN A 101 14.25 0.49 17.55
N ARG A 102 15.21 0.25 16.65
CA ARG A 102 15.41 1.15 15.51
C ARG A 102 14.22 1.06 14.55
N PRO A 103 13.86 2.16 13.85
CA PRO A 103 12.87 2.11 12.79
C PRO A 103 13.26 1.09 11.73
N LYS A 104 12.25 0.42 11.16
CA LYS A 104 12.39 -0.53 10.06
C LYS A 104 11.38 -0.23 8.97
N VAL A 105 11.74 -0.55 7.74
CA VAL A 105 10.86 -0.50 6.57
C VAL A 105 9.89 -1.68 6.61
N VAL A 106 8.59 -1.40 6.70
CA VAL A 106 7.54 -2.41 6.50
C VAL A 106 7.37 -2.61 5.00
N VAL A 107 7.95 -3.69 4.46
CA VAL A 107 8.19 -3.79 3.02
C VAL A 107 7.05 -4.43 2.23
N ASP A 108 6.12 -5.15 2.87
CA ASP A 108 5.04 -5.84 2.15
C ASP A 108 4.14 -4.90 1.31
N PRO A 109 3.67 -3.73 1.80
CA PRO A 109 2.93 -2.78 0.96
C PRO A 109 3.73 -2.27 -0.26
N PHE A 110 5.04 -2.11 -0.07
CA PHE A 110 5.94 -1.72 -1.15
C PHE A 110 6.09 -2.84 -2.19
N LEU A 111 6.11 -4.10 -1.77
CA LEU A 111 6.11 -5.25 -2.67
C LEU A 111 4.79 -5.42 -3.43
N ASP A 112 3.67 -5.14 -2.75
CA ASP A 112 2.33 -5.20 -3.34
C ASP A 112 2.18 -4.17 -4.47
N THR A 113 2.71 -2.97 -4.25
CA THR A 113 2.60 -1.85 -5.19
C THR A 113 3.80 -1.77 -6.14
N TYR A 114 4.91 -1.20 -5.70
CA TYR A 114 6.11 -1.01 -6.52
C TYR A 114 6.74 -2.34 -6.95
N GLY A 115 6.77 -3.34 -6.07
CA GLY A 115 7.31 -4.67 -6.36
C GLY A 115 6.49 -5.46 -7.39
N GLY A 116 5.27 -5.02 -7.68
CA GLY A 116 4.47 -5.52 -8.77
C GLY A 116 3.63 -6.76 -8.46
N ARG A 117 3.50 -7.19 -7.19
CA ARG A 117 2.61 -8.33 -6.87
C ARG A 117 1.16 -8.03 -7.26
N PHE A 118 0.66 -6.84 -6.93
CA PHE A 118 -0.69 -6.45 -7.32
C PHE A 118 -0.83 -6.27 -8.83
N ALA A 119 0.17 -5.67 -9.50
CA ALA A 119 0.17 -5.55 -10.95
C ALA A 119 0.14 -6.93 -11.64
N ALA A 120 0.91 -7.89 -11.11
CA ALA A 120 0.89 -9.27 -11.59
C ALA A 120 -0.49 -9.90 -11.39
N PHE A 121 -1.14 -9.71 -10.24
CA PHE A 121 -2.52 -10.14 -9.98
C PHE A 121 -3.52 -9.53 -10.97
N ALA A 122 -3.42 -8.22 -11.20
CA ALA A 122 -4.34 -7.45 -12.04
C ALA A 122 -4.11 -7.64 -13.55
N ALA A 123 -3.03 -8.29 -13.97
CA ALA A 123 -2.70 -8.48 -15.38
C ALA A 123 -3.61 -9.50 -16.08
N SER A 124 -4.13 -10.50 -15.35
CA SER A 124 -4.93 -11.57 -15.94
C SER A 124 -5.88 -12.22 -14.93
N PRO A 125 -7.10 -12.60 -15.37
CA PRO A 125 -8.02 -13.37 -14.55
C PRO A 125 -7.40 -14.64 -14.00
N ARG A 126 -7.69 -14.93 -12.73
CA ARG A 126 -7.25 -16.13 -12.02
C ARG A 126 -8.22 -16.45 -10.89
N GLU A 127 -8.22 -17.70 -10.46
CA GLU A 127 -9.02 -18.13 -9.31
C GLU A 127 -8.37 -17.69 -7.98
N GLY A 128 -9.20 -17.56 -6.95
CA GLY A 128 -8.76 -17.28 -5.59
C GLY A 128 -8.99 -15.85 -5.13
N VAL A 129 -8.88 -15.67 -3.81
CA VAL A 129 -8.90 -14.37 -3.13
C VAL A 129 -7.48 -14.07 -2.67
N GLU A 130 -6.95 -12.92 -3.05
CA GLU A 130 -5.62 -12.46 -2.65
C GLU A 130 -5.74 -11.14 -1.86
N LYS A 131 -4.86 -10.95 -0.89
CA LYS A 131 -4.83 -9.76 -0.03
C LYS A 131 -3.68 -8.84 -0.47
N PHE A 132 -3.96 -7.54 -0.56
CA PHE A 132 -2.98 -6.52 -0.92
C PHE A 132 -3.04 -5.33 0.03
N ARG A 133 -1.87 -4.76 0.35
CA ARG A 133 -1.69 -3.49 1.05
C ARG A 133 -1.39 -2.41 0.02
N ILE A 134 -2.40 -1.60 -0.31
CA ILE A 134 -2.40 -0.70 -1.47
C ILE A 134 -3.12 0.61 -1.14
N VAL A 135 -2.93 1.67 -1.93
CA VAL A 135 -3.73 2.90 -1.77
C VAL A 135 -5.06 2.73 -2.50
N ALA A 136 -6.15 2.86 -1.74
CA ALA A 136 -7.51 2.75 -2.25
C ALA A 136 -8.18 4.13 -2.26
N THR A 137 -8.76 4.51 -3.39
CA THR A 137 -9.65 5.68 -3.52
C THR A 137 -11.03 5.20 -3.93
N ILE A 138 -12.02 5.41 -3.07
CA ILE A 138 -13.36 4.85 -3.23
C ILE A 138 -14.30 5.91 -3.79
N PHE A 139 -15.12 5.52 -4.77
CA PHE A 139 -16.14 6.34 -5.41
C PHE A 139 -17.50 5.65 -5.31
N GLU A 140 -18.53 6.45 -5.08
CA GLU A 140 -19.90 5.98 -4.84
C GLU A 140 -20.62 5.43 -6.08
N PHE A 141 -19.98 5.54 -7.24
CA PHE A 141 -20.54 5.14 -8.52
C PHE A 141 -19.49 4.42 -9.37
N CYS A 142 -19.96 3.57 -10.27
CA CYS A 142 -19.18 3.02 -11.37
C CYS A 142 -19.67 3.63 -12.68
N SER A 143 -18.78 4.32 -13.38
CA SER A 143 -19.03 4.88 -14.70
C SER A 143 -18.48 4.02 -15.84
N ASP A 144 -18.03 2.80 -15.54
CA ASP A 144 -17.51 1.85 -16.52
C ASP A 144 -18.65 0.96 -16.99
N GLU A 145 -19.30 1.34 -18.09
CA GLU A 145 -20.48 0.65 -18.66
C GLU A 145 -20.19 -0.80 -19.06
N MET A 146 -18.91 -1.16 -19.19
CA MET A 146 -18.51 -2.53 -19.53
C MET A 146 -18.58 -3.48 -18.33
N ILE A 147 -18.72 -2.95 -17.11
CA ILE A 147 -18.86 -3.75 -15.90
C ILE A 147 -20.32 -4.20 -15.75
N PRO A 148 -20.59 -5.49 -15.54
CA PRO A 148 -21.95 -5.99 -15.32
C PRO A 148 -22.63 -5.24 -14.15
N ALA A 149 -23.85 -4.73 -14.39
CA ALA A 149 -24.61 -3.94 -13.42
C ALA A 149 -23.80 -2.78 -12.79
N HIS A 150 -23.07 -2.03 -13.62
CA HIS A 150 -22.22 -0.93 -13.18
C HIS A 150 -22.96 0.13 -12.33
N ASP A 151 -24.21 0.45 -12.69
CA ASP A 151 -25.08 1.36 -11.95
C ASP A 151 -25.35 0.93 -10.50
N LEU A 152 -25.21 -0.37 -10.22
CA LEU A 152 -25.37 -0.97 -8.90
C LEU A 152 -24.03 -1.21 -8.18
N LYS A 153 -22.91 -0.66 -8.66
CA LYS A 153 -21.57 -0.88 -8.09
C LYS A 153 -20.89 0.43 -7.64
N TYR A 154 -20.07 0.30 -6.60
CA TYR A 154 -19.03 1.25 -6.22
C TYR A 154 -17.75 0.96 -7.02
N THR A 155 -16.92 2.00 -7.20
CA THR A 155 -15.57 1.85 -7.79
C THR A 155 -14.52 2.10 -6.73
N MET A 156 -13.52 1.21 -6.66
CA MET A 156 -12.30 1.41 -5.90
C MET A 156 -11.13 1.50 -6.87
N LYS A 157 -10.51 2.68 -6.96
CA LYS A 157 -9.26 2.88 -7.68
C LYS A 157 -8.09 2.48 -6.78
N LEU A 158 -7.18 1.67 -7.32
CA LEU A 158 -6.08 1.08 -6.57
C LEU A 158 -4.75 1.58 -7.14
N SER A 159 -3.92 2.24 -6.33
CA SER A 159 -2.67 2.87 -6.76
C SER A 159 -1.52 2.67 -5.75
N GLY A 160 -0.29 3.00 -6.16
CA GLY A 160 0.89 2.93 -5.29
C GLY A 160 1.00 4.06 -4.26
N ALA A 161 0.43 5.23 -4.59
CA ALA A 161 0.38 6.41 -3.72
C ALA A 161 -0.79 7.34 -4.10
N PRO A 162 -1.23 8.23 -3.20
CA PRO A 162 -2.24 9.23 -3.52
C PRO A 162 -1.80 10.13 -4.68
N GLY A 163 -2.69 10.30 -5.66
CA GLY A 163 -2.45 11.09 -6.87
C GLY A 163 -1.56 10.41 -7.92
N SER A 164 -1.11 9.17 -7.69
CA SER A 164 -0.39 8.38 -8.70
C SER A 164 -1.38 7.69 -9.65
N PRO A 165 -0.95 7.29 -10.85
CA PRO A 165 -1.81 6.52 -11.76
C PRO A 165 -2.39 5.27 -11.09
N ASP A 166 -3.63 4.94 -11.47
CA ASP A 166 -4.30 3.73 -11.00
C ASP A 166 -3.56 2.50 -11.58
N LEU A 167 -3.18 1.56 -10.71
CA LEU A 167 -2.69 0.24 -11.10
C LEU A 167 -3.85 -0.62 -11.64
N ALA A 168 -5.02 -0.51 -11.03
CA ALA A 168 -6.25 -1.12 -11.50
C ALA A 168 -7.49 -0.47 -10.86
N LYS A 169 -8.67 -0.87 -11.34
CA LYS A 169 -9.96 -0.62 -10.69
C LYS A 169 -10.52 -1.94 -10.16
N ALA A 170 -11.12 -1.89 -8.99
CA ALA A 170 -11.91 -2.96 -8.41
C ALA A 170 -13.32 -2.46 -8.10
N TYR A 171 -14.27 -3.38 -8.01
CA TYR A 171 -15.69 -3.04 -7.90
C TYR A 171 -16.37 -3.86 -6.79
N PHE A 172 -17.40 -3.29 -6.16
CA PHE A 172 -18.26 -4.01 -5.23
C PHE A 172 -19.69 -3.50 -5.31
N GLY A 173 -20.66 -4.39 -5.08
CA GLY A 173 -22.08 -4.07 -5.20
C GLY A 173 -22.57 -3.12 -4.10
N ARG A 174 -23.57 -2.31 -4.42
CA ARG A 174 -24.22 -1.40 -3.46
C ARG A 174 -24.96 -2.10 -2.34
N SER A 175 -25.41 -3.32 -2.58
CA SER A 175 -26.00 -4.22 -1.58
C SER A 175 -24.97 -4.98 -0.75
N SER A 176 -23.67 -4.78 -0.99
CA SER A 176 -22.61 -5.46 -0.25
C SER A 176 -22.53 -4.93 1.19
N PRO A 177 -22.29 -5.80 2.20
CA PRO A 177 -22.00 -5.38 3.57
C PRO A 177 -20.72 -4.51 3.66
N LEU A 178 -19.90 -4.49 2.61
CA LEU A 178 -18.71 -3.63 2.53
C LEU A 178 -19.03 -2.16 2.70
N ARG A 179 -20.21 -1.69 2.27
CA ARG A 179 -20.59 -0.29 2.44
C ARG A 179 -20.63 0.09 3.91
N GLU A 180 -21.39 -0.65 4.72
CA GLU A 180 -21.50 -0.40 6.16
C GLU A 180 -20.14 -0.55 6.86
N LYS A 181 -19.32 -1.51 6.41
CA LYS A 181 -17.97 -1.70 6.93
C LYS A 181 -17.08 -0.47 6.66
N LEU A 182 -17.10 0.05 5.44
CA LEU A 182 -16.34 1.24 5.03
C LEU A 182 -16.79 2.48 5.80
N GLU A 183 -18.09 2.66 6.02
CA GLU A 183 -18.63 3.74 6.84
C GLU A 183 -18.12 3.65 8.28
N LYS A 184 -18.10 2.46 8.89
CA LYS A 184 -17.55 2.22 10.24
C LYS A 184 -16.03 2.46 10.31
N LEU A 185 -15.31 2.15 9.25
CA LEU A 185 -13.88 2.44 9.12
C LEU A 185 -13.58 3.93 8.85
N GLY A 186 -14.61 4.75 8.63
CA GLY A 186 -14.44 6.20 8.43
C GLY A 186 -13.97 6.57 7.03
N VAL A 187 -14.41 5.83 6.00
CA VAL A 187 -14.06 6.12 4.59
C VAL A 187 -14.35 7.59 4.23
N ARG A 188 -13.44 8.18 3.45
CA ARG A 188 -13.64 9.49 2.82
C ARG A 188 -13.64 9.31 1.31
N TYR A 189 -14.82 9.36 0.70
CA TYR A 189 -14.97 9.18 -0.75
C TYR A 189 -14.12 10.19 -1.53
N GLY A 190 -13.48 9.72 -2.60
CA GLY A 190 -12.58 10.52 -3.44
C GLY A 190 -11.20 10.80 -2.83
N GLN A 191 -10.93 10.39 -1.59
CA GLN A 191 -9.60 10.52 -0.97
C GLN A 191 -8.88 9.17 -0.97
N GLY A 192 -7.62 9.16 -1.43
CA GLY A 192 -6.78 7.97 -1.42
C GLY A 192 -6.20 7.71 -0.04
N VAL A 193 -6.40 6.50 0.48
CA VAL A 193 -5.89 6.06 1.78
C VAL A 193 -5.17 4.72 1.65
N GLY A 194 -4.10 4.50 2.41
CA GLY A 194 -3.52 3.16 2.52
C GLY A 194 -4.56 2.21 3.11
N ALA A 195 -4.79 1.07 2.45
CA ALA A 195 -5.78 0.08 2.86
C ALA A 195 -5.23 -1.33 2.69
N THR A 196 -5.75 -2.25 3.51
CA THR A 196 -5.58 -3.68 3.31
C THR A 196 -6.86 -4.26 2.73
N VAL A 197 -6.81 -4.71 1.48
CA VAL A 197 -7.98 -5.16 0.72
C VAL A 197 -7.82 -6.62 0.31
N SER A 198 -8.93 -7.36 0.33
CA SER A 198 -9.01 -8.71 -0.24
C SER A 198 -9.75 -8.63 -1.56
N LEU A 199 -9.12 -9.11 -2.62
CA LEU A 199 -9.58 -8.98 -4.00
C LEU A 199 -9.69 -10.35 -4.65
N ARG A 200 -10.60 -10.48 -5.61
CA ARG A 200 -10.70 -11.64 -6.49
C ARG A 200 -11.00 -11.21 -7.91
N TRP A 201 -10.73 -12.08 -8.87
CA TRP A 201 -11.32 -11.91 -10.20
C TRP A 201 -12.74 -12.48 -10.22
N ASN A 202 -13.67 -11.68 -10.71
CA ASN A 202 -14.96 -12.17 -11.20
C ASN A 202 -14.82 -12.43 -12.70
N THR A 203 -15.01 -13.69 -13.10
CA THR A 203 -14.93 -14.16 -14.49
C THR A 203 -16.31 -14.41 -15.12
N GLU A 204 -17.38 -14.15 -14.38
CA GLU A 204 -18.76 -14.23 -14.89
C GLU A 204 -19.05 -13.01 -15.77
N GLY A 205 -19.24 -13.25 -17.08
CA GLY A 205 -19.41 -12.18 -18.06
C GLY A 205 -18.08 -11.52 -18.42
N LYS A 206 -17.99 -10.18 -18.31
CA LYS A 206 -16.74 -9.46 -18.57
C LYS A 206 -15.81 -9.57 -17.36
N PRO A 207 -14.60 -10.14 -17.48
CA PRO A 207 -13.70 -10.28 -16.36
C PRO A 207 -13.34 -8.93 -15.72
N HIS A 208 -13.45 -8.85 -14.39
CA HIS A 208 -13.11 -7.67 -13.61
C HIS A 208 -12.68 -8.03 -12.20
N ILE A 209 -11.99 -7.12 -11.51
CA ILE A 209 -11.57 -7.33 -10.13
C ILE A 209 -12.71 -6.92 -9.19
N GLU A 210 -13.09 -7.80 -8.26
CA GLU A 210 -14.04 -7.52 -7.21
C GLU A 210 -13.36 -7.33 -5.87
N VAL A 211 -13.83 -6.35 -5.11
CA VAL A 211 -13.48 -6.20 -3.69
C VAL A 211 -14.31 -7.19 -2.90
N VAL A 212 -13.63 -8.14 -2.26
CA VAL A 212 -14.25 -9.15 -1.38
C VAL A 212 -14.36 -8.59 0.04
N ASP A 213 -13.28 -7.97 0.51
CA ASP A 213 -13.24 -7.37 1.83
C ASP A 213 -12.30 -6.15 1.90
N VAL A 214 -12.57 -5.25 2.84
CA VAL A 214 -11.66 -4.17 3.24
C VAL A 214 -11.32 -4.40 4.71
N VAL A 215 -10.14 -4.93 4.97
CA VAL A 215 -9.71 -5.34 6.32
C VAL A 215 -9.48 -4.12 7.18
N SER A 216 -8.76 -3.13 6.66
CA SER A 216 -8.46 -1.86 7.32
C SER A 216 -8.31 -0.72 6.30
N LEU A 217 -8.54 0.52 6.75
CA LEU A 217 -8.21 1.75 6.02
C LEU A 217 -6.91 2.38 6.54
N ASP A 218 -5.97 1.49 6.81
CA ASP A 218 -4.59 1.79 7.14
C ASP A 218 -3.71 0.57 6.78
N TRP A 219 -2.41 0.70 6.94
CA TRP A 219 -1.46 -0.43 6.81
C TRP A 219 -0.92 -0.88 8.17
N SER A 220 -1.58 -0.47 9.25
CA SER A 220 -1.21 -0.77 10.63
C SER A 220 -1.78 -2.15 11.02
N GLU A 221 -1.25 -3.20 10.40
CA GLU A 221 -1.36 -4.59 10.87
C GLU A 221 -0.11 -4.99 11.69
#